data_AF-A0A1B6LQ58-F1
#
_entry.id   AF-A0A1B6LQ58-F1
#
_cell.length_a   1.000
_cell.length_b   1.000
_cell.length_c   1.000
_cell.angle_alpha   90.00
_cell.angle_beta   90.00
_cell.angle_gamma   90.00
#
_symmetry.space_group_name_H-M   'P 1'
#
loop_
_entity.id
_entity.type
_entity.pdbx_description
1 polymer ?
#
loop_
_entity_poly.entity_id
_entity_poly.type
_entity_poly.pdbx_seq_one_letter_code
_entity_poly.pdbx_strand_id
1 'polypeptide(L)'
;SSSIRGSCRTLSGTSVASPVVAGAVTLLASGVLHRGNVINPASMKQALMASARRLPGVNMFEQGHGKLDLLKAYQVLNSYKPQASFSPSYIDLGECQYMWPYCTQPLYHGAMPTIVNVTVLNGLGV
;
A
#
# COMPACT_ATOMS: atom_id res chain seq x y z
N SER A 1 6.20 -28.69 16.64
CA SER A 1 4.85 -28.94 17.18
C SER A 1 4.57 -28.01 18.34
N SER A 2 3.80 -26.93 18.12
CA SER A 2 3.45 -25.98 19.18
C SER A 2 2.11 -26.39 19.80
N SER A 3 2.16 -26.85 21.04
CA SER A 3 0.99 -27.24 21.83
C SER A 3 0.14 -26.00 22.15
N ILE A 4 -1.07 -25.98 21.59
CA ILE A 4 -2.12 -24.99 21.88
C ILE A 4 -2.76 -25.34 23.23
N ARG A 5 -2.31 -24.67 24.29
CA ARG A 5 -3.14 -24.38 25.47
C ARG A 5 -3.71 -22.99 25.24
N GLY A 6 -5.02 -22.82 25.36
CA GLY A 6 -5.82 -21.63 24.99
C GLY A 6 -5.49 -20.31 25.69
N SER A 7 -4.22 -19.89 25.69
CA SER A 7 -3.72 -18.63 26.18
C SER A 7 -3.41 -17.72 25.00
N CYS A 8 -4.07 -16.56 24.93
CA CYS A 8 -3.77 -15.55 23.93
C CYS A 8 -2.38 -14.97 24.20
N ARG A 9 -1.50 -14.99 23.19
CA ARG A 9 -0.15 -14.42 23.27
C ARG A 9 0.00 -13.31 22.25
N THR A 10 0.47 -12.17 22.70
CA THR A 10 0.88 -11.08 21.82
C THR A 10 2.14 -11.49 21.08
N LEU A 11 2.03 -11.62 19.76
CA LEU A 11 3.15 -11.88 18.87
C LEU A 11 3.41 -10.62 18.04
N SER A 12 4.68 -10.29 17.85
CA SER A 12 5.11 -9.16 17.03
C SER A 12 5.75 -9.68 15.76
N GLY A 13 5.40 -9.10 14.60
CA GLY A 13 5.98 -9.45 13.31
C GLY A 13 4.99 -9.27 12.16
N THR A 14 5.51 -9.19 10.94
CA THR A 14 4.70 -9.10 9.70
C THR A 14 3.80 -10.32 9.50
N SER A 15 4.16 -11.47 10.06
CA SER A 15 3.35 -12.69 10.12
C SER A 15 2.00 -12.50 10.84
N VAL A 16 1.88 -11.47 11.69
CA VAL A 16 0.61 -11.09 12.35
C VAL A 16 -0.13 -10.01 11.54
N ALA A 17 0.59 -9.18 10.78
CA ALA A 17 -0.01 -8.16 9.93
C ALA A 17 -0.74 -8.76 8.70
N SER A 18 -0.17 -9.80 8.09
CA SER A 18 -0.76 -10.47 6.92
C SER A 18 -2.21 -10.96 7.13
N PRO A 19 -2.53 -11.76 8.18
CA PRO A 19 -3.91 -12.19 8.42
C PRO A 19 -4.86 -11.03 8.78
N VAL A 20 -4.36 -9.96 9.41
CA VAL A 20 -5.16 -8.76 9.71
C VAL A 20 -5.56 -8.04 8.42
N VAL A 21 -4.63 -7.87 7.47
CA VAL A 21 -4.94 -7.27 6.16
C VAL A 21 -5.87 -8.18 5.37
N ALA A 22 -5.68 -9.49 5.40
CA ALA A 22 -6.59 -10.43 4.75
C ALA A 22 -8.03 -10.32 5.31
N GLY A 23 -8.19 -10.26 6.63
CA GLY A 23 -9.49 -10.05 7.28
C GLY A 23 -10.13 -8.70 6.91
N ALA A 24 -9.32 -7.64 6.86
CA ALA A 24 -9.74 -6.32 6.39
C ALA A 24 -10.27 -6.34 4.94
N VAL A 25 -9.56 -7.02 4.04
CA VAL A 25 -9.99 -7.20 2.65
C VAL A 25 -11.30 -7.97 2.56
N THR A 26 -11.45 -9.04 3.35
CA THR A 26 -12.71 -9.81 3.42
C THR A 26 -13.88 -8.95 3.87
N LEU A 27 -13.68 -8.10 4.89
CA LEU A 27 -14.71 -7.16 5.35
C LEU A 27 -15.08 -6.13 4.28
N LEU A 28 -14.07 -5.54 3.62
CA LEU A 28 -14.31 -4.59 2.53
C LEU A 28 -15.06 -5.23 1.36
N ALA A 29 -14.65 -6.44 0.96
CA ALA A 29 -15.28 -7.19 -0.13
C ALA A 29 -16.75 -7.47 0.18
N SER A 30 -17.07 -7.85 1.42
CA SER A 30 -18.46 -8.03 1.87
C SER A 30 -19.26 -6.72 1.80
N GLY A 31 -18.66 -5.59 2.17
CA GLY A 31 -19.31 -4.27 2.10
C GLY A 31 -19.59 -3.75 0.69
N VAL A 32 -18.83 -4.20 -0.31
CA VAL A 32 -18.95 -3.74 -1.71
C VAL A 32 -19.43 -4.84 -2.67
N LEU A 33 -20.03 -5.90 -2.12
CA LEU A 33 -20.51 -7.06 -2.90
C LEU A 33 -21.45 -6.64 -4.05
N HIS A 34 -22.28 -5.62 -3.80
CA HIS A 34 -23.21 -5.04 -4.77
C HIS A 34 -22.52 -4.40 -5.99
N ARG A 35 -21.22 -4.09 -5.92
CA ARG A 35 -20.38 -3.58 -7.02
C ARG A 35 -19.46 -4.65 -7.62
N GLY A 36 -19.75 -5.94 -7.41
CA GLY A 36 -18.91 -7.06 -7.88
C GLY A 36 -18.59 -7.05 -9.39
N ASN A 37 -19.41 -6.41 -10.22
CA ASN A 37 -19.17 -6.29 -11.66
C ASN A 37 -18.05 -5.30 -12.03
N VAL A 38 -17.69 -4.39 -11.11
CA VAL A 38 -16.68 -3.33 -11.34
C VAL A 38 -15.43 -3.56 -10.49
N ILE A 39 -15.55 -4.34 -9.42
CA ILE A 39 -14.50 -4.57 -8.43
C ILE A 39 -13.88 -5.94 -8.66
N ASN A 40 -12.58 -5.93 -8.91
CA ASN A 40 -11.71 -7.09 -9.05
C ASN A 40 -10.51 -7.00 -8.07
N PRO A 41 -9.69 -8.06 -7.92
CA PRO A 41 -8.53 -8.03 -7.03
C PRO A 41 -7.55 -6.86 -7.30
N ALA A 42 -7.41 -6.43 -8.56
CA ALA A 42 -6.55 -5.29 -8.91
C ALA A 42 -7.11 -3.97 -8.38
N SER A 43 -8.40 -3.71 -8.56
CA SER A 43 -9.10 -2.54 -8.01
C SER A 43 -9.09 -2.52 -6.49
N MET A 44 -9.20 -3.68 -5.84
CA MET A 44 -9.07 -3.82 -4.39
C MET A 44 -7.67 -3.39 -3.94
N LYS A 45 -6.62 -3.91 -4.59
CA LYS A 45 -5.24 -3.50 -4.34
C LYS A 45 -5.04 -2.00 -4.55
N GLN A 46 -5.57 -1.44 -5.64
CA GLN A 46 -5.47 -0.02 -5.95
C GLN A 46 -6.16 0.84 -4.89
N ALA A 47 -7.36 0.46 -4.46
CA ALA A 47 -8.09 1.19 -3.43
C ALA A 47 -7.35 1.17 -2.08
N LEU A 48 -6.77 0.04 -1.69
CA LEU A 48 -5.97 -0.07 -0.47
C LEU A 48 -4.74 0.83 -0.51
N MET A 49 -4.02 0.84 -1.64
CA MET A 49 -2.82 1.65 -1.81
C MET A 49 -3.15 3.15 -1.86
N ALA A 50 -4.22 3.53 -2.57
CA ALA A 50 -4.64 4.93 -2.70
C ALA A 50 -5.23 5.52 -1.41
N SER A 51 -5.84 4.70 -0.56
CA SER A 51 -6.46 5.13 0.69
C SER A 51 -5.51 5.12 1.89
N ALA A 52 -4.35 4.46 1.78
CA ALA A 52 -3.38 4.36 2.84
C ALA A 52 -2.87 5.76 3.28
N ARG A 53 -2.66 5.92 4.58
CA ARG A 53 -2.24 7.17 5.20
C ARG A 53 -0.73 7.17 5.42
N ARG A 54 -0.02 8.14 4.81
CA ARG A 54 1.40 8.36 5.05
C ARG A 54 1.68 8.62 6.55
N LEU A 55 2.72 8.01 7.06
CA LEU A 55 3.26 8.22 8.39
C LEU A 55 4.30 9.36 8.31
N PRO A 56 4.16 10.43 9.12
CA PRO A 56 5.13 11.51 9.14
C PRO A 56 6.45 11.01 9.75
N GLY A 57 7.58 11.45 9.19
CA GLY A 57 8.90 11.13 9.71
C GLY A 57 9.38 9.70 9.44
N VAL A 58 8.71 8.96 8.54
CA VAL A 58 9.13 7.64 8.06
C VAL A 58 9.33 7.73 6.55
N ASN A 59 10.45 7.25 6.04
CA ASN A 59 10.73 7.32 4.60
C ASN A 59 9.75 6.46 3.79
N MET A 60 9.42 6.90 2.56
CA MET A 60 8.60 6.15 1.59
C MET A 60 9.00 4.67 1.41
N PHE A 61 10.29 4.33 1.54
CA PHE A 61 10.78 2.94 1.40
C PHE A 61 10.37 2.04 2.57
N GLU A 62 10.31 2.59 3.78
CA GLU A 62 9.98 1.82 4.99
C GLU A 62 8.47 1.68 5.17
N GLN A 63 7.72 2.76 4.91
CA GLN A 63 6.26 2.76 5.10
C GLN A 63 5.49 2.20 3.91
N GLY A 64 6.11 2.08 2.73
CA GLY A 64 5.43 1.76 1.48
C GLY A 64 4.35 2.81 1.16
N HIS A 65 3.09 2.38 1.03
CA HIS A 65 1.96 3.29 0.83
C HIS A 65 1.43 3.91 2.13
N GLY A 66 1.97 3.50 3.27
CA GLY A 66 1.58 3.99 4.59
C GLY A 66 0.63 3.05 5.34
N LYS A 67 -0.04 3.60 6.36
CA LYS A 67 -0.95 2.87 7.24
C LYS A 67 -2.28 2.57 6.54
N LEU A 68 -2.75 1.33 6.65
CA LEU A 68 -4.06 0.89 6.18
C LEU A 68 -5.20 1.72 6.81
N ASP A 69 -6.08 2.25 5.95
CA ASP A 69 -7.29 2.99 6.34
C ASP A 69 -8.53 2.33 5.71
N LEU A 70 -9.22 1.51 6.49
CA LEU A 70 -10.40 0.76 6.07
C LEU A 70 -11.55 1.66 5.60
N LEU A 71 -11.77 2.79 6.29
CA LEU A 71 -12.92 3.64 6.02
C LEU A 71 -12.73 4.39 4.70
N LYS A 72 -11.51 4.91 4.47
CA LYS A 72 -11.16 5.51 3.18
C LYS A 72 -11.13 4.46 2.07
N ALA A 73 -10.62 3.26 2.32
CA ALA A 73 -10.62 2.18 1.34
C ALA A 73 -12.05 1.86 0.88
N TYR A 74 -12.99 1.75 1.82
CA TYR A 74 -14.41 1.55 1.51
C TYR A 74 -14.99 2.69 0.67
N GLN A 75 -14.69 3.95 1.00
CA GLN A 75 -15.15 5.12 0.23
C GLN A 75 -14.60 5.12 -1.21
N VAL A 76 -13.33 4.78 -1.38
CA VAL A 76 -12.67 4.66 -2.69
C VAL A 76 -13.31 3.53 -3.50
N LEU A 77 -13.57 2.36 -2.87
CA LEU A 77 -14.22 1.23 -3.53
C LEU A 77 -15.67 1.55 -3.92
N ASN A 78 -16.40 2.25 -3.05
CA ASN A 78 -17.80 2.58 -3.30
C ASN A 78 -17.99 3.61 -4.43
N SER A 79 -16.96 4.39 -4.74
CA SER A 79 -16.95 5.32 -5.87
C SER A 79 -15.98 4.91 -6.99
N TYR A 80 -15.50 3.66 -6.94
CA TYR A 80 -14.42 3.20 -7.81
C TYR A 80 -14.83 3.24 -9.28
N LYS A 81 -13.95 3.86 -10.07
CA LYS A 81 -13.98 3.81 -11.53
C LYS A 81 -12.76 3.02 -11.99
N PRO A 82 -12.93 2.06 -12.91
CA PRO A 82 -11.82 1.33 -13.50
C PRO A 82 -10.76 2.31 -14.02
N GLN A 83 -9.53 2.17 -13.52
CA GLN A 83 -8.43 3.07 -13.84
C GLN A 83 -7.09 2.34 -13.75
N ALA A 84 -6.11 2.87 -14.47
CA ALA A 84 -4.71 2.53 -14.26
C ALA A 84 -4.11 3.46 -13.19
N SER A 85 -3.27 2.93 -12.31
CA SER A 85 -2.53 3.72 -11.32
C SER A 85 -1.07 3.29 -11.26
N PHE A 86 -0.23 4.19 -10.77
CA PHE A 86 1.21 3.98 -10.64
C PHE A 86 1.61 3.81 -9.17
N SER A 87 2.57 2.91 -8.93
CA SER A 87 3.16 2.69 -7.61
C SER A 87 4.69 2.72 -7.73
N PRO A 88 5.41 3.58 -6.99
CA PRO A 88 4.86 4.57 -6.05
C PRO A 88 4.13 5.71 -6.78
N SER A 89 3.19 6.39 -6.11
CA SER A 89 2.41 7.49 -6.68
C SER A 89 3.14 8.83 -6.66
N TYR A 90 4.27 8.90 -5.96
CA TYR A 90 5.16 10.05 -5.87
C TYR A 90 6.59 9.58 -5.59
N ILE A 91 7.56 10.45 -5.84
CA ILE A 91 8.96 10.24 -5.47
C ILE A 91 9.41 11.49 -4.71
N ASP A 92 9.84 11.28 -3.47
CA ASP A 92 10.23 12.34 -2.54
C ASP A 92 11.64 12.07 -1.98
N LEU A 93 12.62 12.81 -2.50
CA LEU A 93 14.01 12.71 -2.05
C LEU A 93 14.34 13.69 -0.90
N GLY A 94 13.34 14.41 -0.36
CA GLY A 94 13.51 15.33 0.76
C GLY A 94 13.68 14.62 2.11
N GLU A 95 13.14 13.40 2.24
CA GLU A 95 13.19 12.60 3.46
C GLU A 95 14.52 11.83 3.58
N CYS A 96 15.57 12.54 4.00
CA CYS A 96 16.94 12.03 4.11
C CYS A 96 17.18 11.11 5.32
N GLN A 97 16.47 9.98 5.36
CA GLN A 97 16.69 8.92 6.35
C GLN A 97 17.55 7.77 5.80
N TYR A 98 17.70 7.66 4.48
CA TYR A 98 18.52 6.67 3.79
C TYR A 98 19.72 7.31 3.07
N MET A 99 20.79 6.52 2.91
CA MET A 99 22.03 6.94 2.26
C MET A 99 21.85 7.09 0.74
N TRP A 100 22.70 7.92 0.14
CA TRP A 100 22.78 8.26 -1.28
C TRP A 100 22.52 7.06 -2.24
N PRO A 101 21.78 7.21 -3.37
CA PRO A 101 21.37 8.44 -4.08
C PRO A 101 19.92 8.89 -3.83
N TYR A 102 19.22 8.38 -2.81
CA TYR A 102 17.80 8.69 -2.56
C TYR A 102 17.58 9.87 -1.60
N CYS A 103 18.48 10.85 -1.67
CA CYS A 103 18.48 12.09 -0.90
C CYS A 103 18.53 13.29 -1.83
N THR A 104 18.09 14.45 -1.34
CA THR A 104 18.14 15.70 -2.10
C THR A 104 19.58 16.02 -2.46
N GLN A 105 19.84 16.19 -3.76
CA GLN A 105 21.18 16.41 -4.28
C GLN A 105 21.17 17.39 -5.45
N PRO A 106 22.27 18.15 -5.67
CA PRO A 106 22.41 18.99 -6.84
C PRO A 106 22.53 18.14 -8.11
N LEU A 107 21.90 18.59 -9.19
CA LEU A 107 22.01 17.94 -10.51
C LEU A 107 23.23 18.51 -11.24
N TYR A 108 24.20 17.65 -11.57
CA TYR A 108 25.38 18.00 -12.36
C TYR A 108 25.70 16.88 -13.36
N HIS A 109 26.46 17.20 -14.42
CA HIS A 109 26.65 16.31 -15.57
C HIS A 109 27.35 14.96 -15.28
N GLY A 110 28.01 14.83 -14.12
CA GLY A 110 28.67 13.60 -13.66
C GLY A 110 27.96 12.90 -12.50
N ALA A 111 26.76 13.35 -12.12
CA ALA A 111 26.03 12.75 -11.01
C ALA A 111 25.56 11.33 -11.36
N MET A 112 25.61 10.40 -10.40
CA MET A 112 25.02 9.08 -10.61
C MET A 112 23.49 9.21 -10.75
N PRO A 113 22.88 8.51 -11.72
CA PRO A 113 21.44 8.60 -11.93
C PRO A 113 20.67 7.92 -10.79
N THR A 114 19.58 8.54 -10.37
CA THR A 114 18.59 7.90 -9.50
C THR A 114 17.65 7.07 -10.36
N ILE A 115 17.66 5.75 -10.19
CA ILE A 115 16.78 4.81 -10.89
C ILE A 115 15.60 4.49 -9.99
N VAL A 116 14.39 4.51 -10.54
CA VAL A 116 13.15 4.20 -9.81
C VAL A 116 12.33 3.17 -10.57
N ASN A 117 11.89 2.14 -9.87
CA ASN A 117 10.97 1.14 -10.42
C ASN A 117 9.53 1.60 -10.19
N VAL A 118 8.77 1.75 -11.27
CA VAL A 118 7.35 2.09 -11.22
C VAL A 118 6.54 0.88 -11.67
N THR A 119 5.64 0.43 -10.80
CA THR A 119 4.67 -0.62 -11.11
C THR A 119 3.38 0.00 -11.60
N VAL A 120 2.89 -0.45 -12.75
CA VAL A 120 1.57 -0.09 -13.27
C VAL A 120 0.54 -1.10 -12.74
N LEU A 121 -0.48 -0.59 -12.06
CA LEU A 121 -1.64 -1.37 -11.61
C LEU A 121 -2.80 -1.05 -12.54
N ASN A 122 -3.39 -2.10 -13.12
CA ASN A 122 -4.51 -1.96 -14.04
C ASN A 122 -5.75 -2.62 -13.45
N GLY A 123 -6.74 -1.80 -13.08
CA GLY A 123 -8.05 -2.27 -12.64
C GLY A 123 -9.13 -2.18 -13.72
N LEU A 124 -8.76 -2.00 -14.99
CA LEU A 124 -9.68 -1.89 -16.14
C LEU A 124 -10.24 -3.24 -16.60
N GLY A 125 -9.57 -4.35 -16.28
CA GLY A 125 -10.01 -5.69 -16.66
C GLY A 125 -11.12 -6.19 -15.74
N VAL A 126 -12.37 -6.13 -16.20
CA VAL A 126 -13.53 -6.81 -15.60
C VAL A 126 -14.04 -7.87 -16.56
#